data_AF-A0A7Y8TVE5-F1
#
_entry.id   AF-A0A7Y8TVE5-F1
#
_cell.length_a   1.000
_cell.length_b   1.000
_cell.length_c   1.000
_cell.angle_alpha   90.00
_cell.angle_beta   90.00
_cell.angle_gamma   90.00
#
_symmetry.space_group_name_H-M   'P 1'
#
loop_
_entity.id
_entity.type
_entity.pdbx_description
1 polymer ?
#
loop_
_entity_poly.entity_id
_entity_poly.type
_entity_poly.pdbx_seq_one_letter_code
_entity_poly.pdbx_strand_id
1 'polypeptide(L)'
;MRSVSSYLIKNKNMIWSAILCLVAVALTLFILNTVLGLLVYYVDSSQSIYWHSLSPYWITVLVLIMTVSVILEFYVFRSGGHSLAKQLGARRLTQFESTPEESTALKLTEQLADTFQIPAPTVYVLPDEIGVNALTAGFSHKDIVIILTWGALQNLDEQELYGLLSHEFNHILSGETIDNTKLKILYSSLTTFSKWGSSIAKLGFGQHRDAPPHKLATFFVAVGGGIWLFGSLGVLITRLIKYISLSGRTFKNDLKTKRLIQNNANIQTLLRIYVHHAGSQIHSEYSESISHMCFANSLSPQSWMNIHPSIEARIFELDPTLVQDLQLENLKRLRNQPLFSLFRSLEEMNAEYYAPWSSPQPLPLLRLSPISFAINDAIKPLKPEIRNNMPRPELIQRALQTATGSREVIVAILMIRQYREFIPAEAEVSRAIVDALLHLDGRVHISIFHEACKNIGGMPLSIARQFLTKLAKIIQEDGEIGLLDALLLERIKFELNLLPLHTPAALHEVKPQIVRLIDALLHVQQINSVNQLDVRERILERVLTADELIDYEEISDEPIDLSEILNDMAGLLLRDRLMVLGIAEICLWNDRIITQDELDVLELLYWRLGFKTEEIVEQMQKQNSLMIV
;
A
#
# COMPACT_ATOMS: atom_id res chain seq x y z
N MET A 1 -13.61 36.40 -31.22
CA MET A 1 -14.82 35.59 -30.90
C MET A 1 -14.50 34.15 -30.48
N ARG A 2 -13.47 33.46 -31.01
CA ARG A 2 -13.06 32.10 -30.53
C ARG A 2 -12.52 32.06 -29.08
N SER A 3 -11.86 33.12 -28.60
CA SER A 3 -11.35 33.22 -27.21
C SER A 3 -12.46 33.44 -26.16
N VAL A 4 -13.53 34.16 -26.53
CA VAL A 4 -14.69 34.39 -25.66
C VAL A 4 -15.54 33.13 -25.54
N SER A 5 -15.63 32.35 -26.62
CA SER A 5 -16.34 31.06 -26.63
C SER A 5 -15.65 29.99 -25.77
N SER A 6 -14.31 29.88 -25.79
CA SER A 6 -13.61 28.93 -24.90
C SER A 6 -13.67 29.36 -23.42
N TYR A 7 -13.63 30.67 -23.14
CA TYR A 7 -13.81 31.22 -21.80
C TYR A 7 -15.22 30.95 -21.25
N LEU A 8 -16.26 31.11 -22.08
CA LEU A 8 -17.65 30.81 -21.71
C LEU A 8 -17.91 29.31 -21.49
N ILE A 9 -17.29 28.42 -22.27
CA ILE A 9 -17.44 26.97 -22.10
C ILE A 9 -16.74 26.49 -20.81
N LYS A 10 -15.56 27.03 -20.48
CA LYS A 10 -14.83 26.69 -19.24
C LYS A 10 -15.52 27.24 -17.99
N ASN A 11 -16.09 28.45 -18.04
CA ASN A 11 -16.82 29.05 -16.91
C ASN A 11 -18.27 28.56 -16.73
N LYS A 12 -18.85 27.84 -17.70
CA LYS A 12 -20.23 27.34 -17.60
C LYS A 12 -20.44 26.46 -16.35
N ASN A 13 -19.46 25.64 -16.02
CA ASN A 13 -19.52 24.75 -14.86
C ASN A 13 -19.45 25.54 -13.54
N MET A 14 -18.58 26.54 -13.44
CA MET A 14 -18.41 27.33 -12.23
C MET A 14 -19.59 28.28 -11.98
N ILE A 15 -20.14 28.89 -13.03
CA ILE A 15 -21.36 29.71 -12.94
C ILE A 15 -22.54 28.84 -12.48
N TRP A 16 -22.66 27.63 -13.02
CA TRP A 16 -23.72 26.70 -12.63
C TRP A 16 -23.59 26.27 -11.15
N SER A 17 -22.37 25.93 -10.70
CA SER A 17 -22.13 25.65 -9.27
C SER A 17 -22.39 26.86 -8.37
N ALA A 18 -22.08 28.08 -8.83
CA ALA A 18 -22.39 29.31 -8.10
C ALA A 18 -23.91 29.55 -7.97
N ILE A 19 -24.65 29.36 -9.06
CA ILE A 19 -26.12 29.44 -9.05
C ILE A 19 -26.72 28.39 -8.12
N LEU A 20 -26.26 27.14 -8.20
CA LEU A 20 -26.70 26.07 -7.29
C LEU A 20 -26.41 26.42 -5.83
N CYS A 21 -25.23 26.97 -5.54
CA CYS A 21 -24.89 27.40 -4.20
C CYS A 21 -25.80 28.54 -3.71
N LEU A 22 -26.10 29.53 -4.54
CA LEU A 22 -27.05 30.60 -4.19
C LEU A 22 -28.45 30.07 -3.90
N VAL A 23 -28.94 29.12 -4.72
CA VAL A 23 -30.22 28.45 -4.50
C VAL A 23 -30.19 27.66 -3.18
N ALA A 24 -29.09 26.96 -2.89
CA ALA A 24 -28.91 26.26 -1.63
C ALA A 24 -28.88 27.18 -0.42
N VAL A 25 -28.19 28.32 -0.52
CA VAL A 25 -28.19 29.34 0.54
C VAL A 25 -29.61 29.84 0.78
N ALA A 26 -30.35 30.19 -0.28
CA ALA A 26 -31.74 30.60 -0.16
C ALA A 26 -32.62 29.51 0.48
N LEU A 27 -32.43 28.25 0.09
CA LEU A 27 -33.13 27.10 0.67
C LEU A 27 -32.78 26.91 2.16
N THR A 28 -31.50 27.00 2.54
CA THR A 28 -31.09 26.92 3.95
C THR A 28 -31.71 28.03 4.78
N LEU A 29 -31.70 29.27 4.28
CA LEU A 29 -32.30 30.41 4.96
C LEU A 29 -33.80 30.23 5.12
N PHE A 30 -34.48 29.73 4.09
CA PHE A 30 -35.90 29.42 4.14
C PHE A 30 -36.20 28.36 5.22
N ILE A 31 -35.48 27.23 5.23
CA ILE A 31 -35.70 26.16 6.20
C ILE A 31 -35.37 26.62 7.63
N LEU A 32 -34.27 27.35 7.83
CA LEU A 32 -33.90 27.85 9.16
C LEU A 32 -34.92 28.88 9.67
N ASN A 33 -35.46 29.72 8.78
CA ASN A 33 -36.52 30.66 9.13
C ASN A 33 -37.83 29.94 9.45
N THR A 34 -38.22 28.89 8.71
CA THR A 34 -39.44 28.13 9.03
C THR A 34 -39.32 27.36 10.34
N VAL A 35 -38.15 26.81 10.66
CA VAL A 35 -37.89 26.18 11.96
C VAL A 35 -38.04 27.19 13.10
N LEU A 36 -37.48 28.39 12.95
CA LEU A 36 -37.68 29.47 13.93
C LEU A 36 -39.16 29.88 14.01
N GLY A 37 -39.84 29.98 12.87
CA GLY A 37 -41.25 30.34 12.80
C GLY A 37 -42.18 29.32 13.45
N LEU A 38 -41.85 28.02 13.41
CA LEU A 38 -42.58 26.99 14.17
C LEU A 38 -42.45 27.21 15.68
N LEU A 39 -41.26 27.59 16.17
CA LEU A 39 -41.05 27.94 17.58
C LEU A 39 -41.80 29.21 17.98
N VAL A 40 -41.79 30.23 17.11
CA VAL A 40 -42.54 31.48 17.34
C VAL A 40 -44.04 31.21 17.35
N TYR A 41 -44.56 30.44 16.40
CA TYR A 41 -45.99 30.07 16.34
C TYR A 41 -46.45 29.27 17.56
N TYR A 42 -45.58 28.43 18.11
CA TYR A 42 -45.85 27.69 19.35
C TYR A 42 -46.05 28.64 20.55
N VAL A 43 -45.31 29.75 20.60
CA VAL A 43 -45.42 30.76 21.66
C VAL A 43 -46.54 31.77 21.39
N ASP A 44 -46.71 32.18 20.13
CA ASP A 44 -47.69 33.16 19.67
C ASP A 44 -48.31 32.70 18.35
N SER A 45 -49.49 32.08 18.44
CA SER A 45 -50.22 31.53 17.30
C SER A 45 -50.81 32.59 16.37
N SER A 46 -50.70 33.88 16.69
CA SER A 46 -51.14 34.97 15.82
C SER A 46 -50.15 35.28 14.69
N GLN A 47 -48.90 34.83 14.80
CA GLN A 47 -47.84 35.07 13.82
C GLN A 47 -47.75 33.94 12.79
N SER A 48 -47.38 34.24 11.54
CA SER A 48 -47.22 33.20 10.53
C SER A 48 -45.92 32.42 10.71
N ILE A 49 -45.95 31.11 10.44
CA ILE A 49 -44.77 30.23 10.46
C ILE A 49 -43.74 30.65 9.40
N TYR A 50 -44.18 31.11 8.23
CA TYR A 50 -43.26 31.44 7.12
C TYR A 50 -42.68 32.85 7.23
N TRP A 51 -43.42 33.79 7.83
CA TRP A 51 -43.00 35.18 7.95
C TRP A 51 -43.55 35.79 9.23
N HIS A 52 -42.66 36.03 10.19
CA HIS A 52 -42.98 36.57 11.52
C HIS A 52 -42.13 37.80 11.82
N SER A 53 -42.42 38.48 12.93
CA SER A 53 -41.75 39.73 13.33
C SER A 53 -40.21 39.62 13.41
N LEU A 54 -39.70 38.46 13.84
CA LEU A 54 -38.26 38.17 13.95
C LEU A 54 -37.59 37.77 12.62
N SER A 55 -38.33 37.39 11.58
CA SER A 55 -37.78 36.91 10.29
C SER A 55 -36.76 37.87 9.65
N PRO A 56 -37.02 39.19 9.49
CA PRO A 56 -36.07 40.09 8.83
C PRO A 56 -34.74 40.20 9.59
N TYR A 57 -34.78 40.22 10.92
CA TYR A 57 -33.57 40.26 11.76
C TYR A 57 -32.78 38.96 11.67
N TRP A 58 -33.48 37.82 11.77
CA TRP A 58 -32.87 36.49 11.70
C TRP A 58 -32.18 36.24 10.36
N ILE A 59 -32.87 36.51 9.26
CA ILE A 59 -32.32 36.35 7.90
C ILE A 59 -31.11 37.27 7.71
N THR A 60 -31.20 38.53 8.16
CA THR A 60 -30.08 39.48 8.03
C THR A 60 -28.84 39.01 8.78
N VAL A 61 -29.02 38.49 10.00
CA VAL A 61 -27.90 37.93 10.80
C VAL A 61 -27.29 36.70 10.11
N LEU A 62 -28.12 35.76 9.64
CA LEU A 62 -27.62 34.56 8.95
C LEU A 62 -26.86 34.91 7.66
N VAL A 63 -27.41 35.80 6.83
CA VAL A 63 -26.73 36.28 5.60
C VAL A 63 -25.42 36.98 5.94
N LEU A 64 -25.39 37.81 6.99
CA LEU A 64 -24.16 38.45 7.45
C LEU A 64 -23.11 37.42 7.87
N ILE A 65 -23.48 36.41 8.67
CA ILE A 65 -22.56 35.36 9.09
C ILE A 65 -22.02 34.58 7.88
N MET A 66 -22.91 34.19 6.95
CA MET A 66 -22.53 33.44 5.75
C MET A 66 -21.61 34.25 4.82
N THR A 67 -21.89 35.54 4.63
CA THR A 67 -21.06 36.43 3.81
C THR A 67 -19.70 36.70 4.46
N VAL A 68 -19.67 36.99 5.75
CA VAL A 68 -18.42 37.13 6.51
C VAL A 68 -17.60 35.84 6.44
N SER A 69 -18.22 34.67 6.57
CA SER A 69 -17.54 33.38 6.42
C SER A 69 -16.83 33.25 5.07
N VAL A 70 -17.51 33.58 3.98
CA VAL A 70 -16.93 33.52 2.62
C VAL A 70 -15.78 34.51 2.47
N ILE A 71 -15.94 35.74 2.99
CA ILE A 71 -14.90 36.77 2.95
C ILE A 71 -13.67 36.33 3.76
N LEU A 72 -13.87 35.79 4.96
CA LEU A 72 -12.79 35.29 5.81
C LEU A 72 -12.05 34.14 5.13
N GLU A 73 -12.77 33.17 4.56
CA GLU A 73 -12.17 32.07 3.82
C GLU A 73 -11.41 32.55 2.59
N PHE A 74 -11.97 33.46 1.82
CA PHE A 74 -11.27 34.09 0.70
C PHE A 74 -9.98 34.80 1.16
N TYR A 75 -10.03 35.52 2.28
CA TYR A 75 -8.86 36.20 2.85
C TYR A 75 -7.79 35.22 3.33
N VAL A 76 -8.19 34.13 4.01
CA VAL A 76 -7.27 33.07 4.46
C VAL A 76 -6.58 32.44 3.25
N PHE A 77 -7.31 32.22 2.17
CA PHE A 77 -6.82 31.60 0.94
C PHE A 77 -5.97 32.53 0.04
N ARG A 78 -5.64 33.76 0.48
CA ARG A 78 -4.80 34.67 -0.31
C ARG A 78 -3.41 34.15 -0.65
N SER A 79 -2.83 33.28 0.19
CA SER A 79 -1.57 32.59 -0.07
C SER A 79 -1.74 31.24 -0.78
N GLY A 80 -2.92 30.98 -1.35
CA GLY A 80 -3.18 29.82 -2.17
C GLY A 80 -3.27 28.51 -1.40
N GLY A 81 -2.72 27.46 -1.99
CA GLY A 81 -2.73 26.11 -1.43
C GLY A 81 -2.01 26.01 -0.09
N HIS A 82 -0.97 26.82 0.12
CA HIS A 82 -0.21 26.87 1.38
C HIS A 82 -1.09 27.22 2.59
N SER A 83 -2.12 28.06 2.39
CA SER A 83 -3.07 28.39 3.46
C SER A 83 -3.90 27.19 3.88
N LEU A 84 -4.36 26.38 2.91
CA LEU A 84 -5.12 25.17 3.22
C LEU A 84 -4.23 24.17 3.94
N ALA A 85 -3.01 23.95 3.44
CA ALA A 85 -2.05 23.05 4.08
C ALA A 85 -1.84 23.45 5.56
N LYS A 86 -1.62 24.74 5.84
CA LYS A 86 -1.51 25.24 7.21
C LYS A 86 -2.80 25.06 8.03
N GLN A 87 -3.98 25.29 7.43
CA GLN A 87 -5.27 25.13 8.09
C GLN A 87 -5.53 23.66 8.49
N LEU A 88 -5.06 22.71 7.68
CA LEU A 88 -5.16 21.28 7.97
C LEU A 88 -4.06 20.78 8.93
N GLY A 89 -3.14 21.64 9.38
CA GLY A 89 -2.01 21.24 10.23
C GLY A 89 -0.93 20.46 9.47
N ALA A 90 -0.87 20.58 8.14
CA ALA A 90 0.09 19.86 7.33
C ALA A 90 1.51 20.41 7.51
N ARG A 91 2.50 19.51 7.57
CA ARG A 91 3.93 19.85 7.58
C ARG A 91 4.46 19.91 6.16
N ARG A 92 5.27 20.92 5.84
CA ARG A 92 5.95 21.03 4.54
C ARG A 92 7.09 20.02 4.46
N LEU A 93 7.20 19.30 3.34
CA LEU A 93 8.33 18.40 3.09
C LEU A 93 9.53 19.18 2.55
N THR A 94 10.73 18.84 3.01
CA THR A 94 11.99 19.42 2.53
C THR A 94 13.06 18.34 2.45
N GLN A 95 13.91 18.40 1.42
CA GLN A 95 14.88 17.33 1.13
C GLN A 95 15.83 17.01 2.30
N PHE A 96 16.15 17.99 3.14
CA PHE A 96 17.12 17.84 4.24
C PHE A 96 16.53 17.26 5.53
N GLU A 97 15.23 17.40 5.76
CA GLU A 97 14.54 16.95 6.99
C GLU A 97 13.62 15.75 6.74
N SER A 98 13.65 15.20 5.53
CA SER A 98 12.70 14.18 5.09
C SER A 98 13.18 12.76 5.36
N THR A 99 12.23 11.90 5.73
CA THR A 99 12.45 10.44 5.78
C THR A 99 12.66 9.88 4.36
N PRO A 100 13.16 8.63 4.21
CA PRO A 100 13.33 8.02 2.89
C PRO A 100 12.03 8.01 2.05
N GLU A 101 10.87 7.79 2.67
CA GLU A 101 9.56 7.78 2.01
C GLU A 101 9.18 9.19 1.54
N GLU A 102 9.41 10.20 2.38
CA GLU A 102 9.17 11.60 2.03
C GLU A 102 10.10 12.08 0.91
N SER A 103 11.37 11.69 0.94
CA SER A 103 12.33 11.96 -0.13
C SER A 103 11.89 11.30 -1.44
N THR A 104 11.33 10.10 -1.38
CA THR A 104 10.78 9.41 -2.56
C THR A 104 9.61 10.19 -3.13
N ALA A 105 8.69 10.68 -2.29
CA ALA A 105 7.57 11.51 -2.72
C ALA A 105 8.03 12.83 -3.39
N LEU A 106 9.04 13.49 -2.83
CA LEU A 106 9.64 14.70 -3.43
C LEU A 106 10.25 14.40 -4.80
N LYS A 107 11.08 13.35 -4.90
CA LYS A 107 11.71 12.93 -6.15
C LYS A 107 10.67 12.59 -7.23
N LEU A 108 9.64 11.82 -6.91
CA LEU A 108 8.56 11.48 -7.85
C LEU A 108 7.78 12.72 -8.29
N THR A 109 7.55 13.67 -7.37
CA THR A 109 6.90 14.95 -7.68
C THR A 109 7.73 15.77 -8.66
N GLU A 110 9.05 15.85 -8.47
CA GLU A 110 9.96 16.52 -9.41
C GLU A 110 9.96 15.83 -10.78
N GLN A 111 10.05 14.49 -10.81
CA GLN A 111 10.01 13.71 -12.04
C GLN A 111 8.71 13.93 -12.82
N LEU A 112 7.56 13.96 -12.15
CA LEU A 112 6.26 14.22 -12.77
C LEU A 112 6.14 15.67 -13.26
N ALA A 113 6.69 16.63 -12.51
CA ALA A 113 6.72 18.03 -12.90
C ALA A 113 7.52 18.23 -14.19
N ASP A 114 8.68 17.60 -14.30
CA ASP A 114 9.50 17.59 -15.52
C ASP A 114 8.76 16.90 -16.68
N THR A 115 8.15 15.74 -16.42
CA THR A 115 7.40 14.97 -17.43
C THR A 115 6.23 15.78 -18.01
N PHE A 116 5.50 16.50 -17.16
CA PHE A 116 4.35 17.31 -17.56
C PHE A 116 4.69 18.77 -17.90
N GLN A 117 5.99 19.14 -17.83
CA GLN A 117 6.49 20.49 -18.12
C GLN A 117 5.79 21.59 -17.30
N ILE A 118 5.56 21.34 -16.02
CA ILE A 118 5.01 22.31 -15.06
C ILE A 118 5.99 22.51 -13.89
N PRO A 119 5.98 23.68 -13.22
CA PRO A 119 6.80 23.85 -12.01
C PRO A 119 6.40 22.84 -10.94
N ALA A 120 7.39 22.24 -10.27
CA ALA A 120 7.16 21.29 -9.19
C ALA A 120 6.32 21.90 -8.06
N PRO A 121 5.10 21.37 -7.80
CA PRO A 121 4.27 21.83 -6.69
C PRO A 121 4.97 21.55 -5.35
N THR A 122 4.72 22.41 -4.36
CA THR A 122 5.22 22.12 -3.01
C THR A 122 4.42 20.98 -2.39
N VAL A 123 5.12 20.01 -1.81
CA VAL A 123 4.51 18.84 -1.14
C VAL A 123 4.41 19.05 0.36
N TYR A 124 3.26 18.68 0.93
CA TYR A 124 2.97 18.69 2.37
C TYR A 124 2.51 17.30 2.80
N VAL A 125 2.66 17.00 4.10
CA VAL A 125 2.14 15.79 4.75
C VAL A 125 1.18 16.13 5.88
N LEU A 126 0.06 15.41 5.98
CA LEU A 126 -0.82 15.38 7.14
C LEU A 126 -0.38 14.26 8.09
N PRO A 127 0.34 14.57 9.18
CA PRO A 127 1.01 13.56 10.01
C PRO A 127 0.04 12.65 10.77
N ASP A 128 -1.14 13.16 11.13
CA ASP A 128 -2.10 12.45 11.98
C ASP A 128 -3.12 11.61 11.18
N GLU A 129 -3.06 11.65 9.84
CA GLU A 129 -4.07 11.04 8.96
C GLU A 129 -3.58 9.69 8.40
N ILE A 130 -4.18 8.60 8.89
CA ILE A 130 -3.76 7.22 8.60
C ILE A 130 -4.37 6.70 7.28
N GLY A 131 -5.49 7.25 6.81
CA GLY A 131 -6.09 6.85 5.54
C GLY A 131 -5.19 7.20 4.35
N VAL A 132 -5.18 6.37 3.31
CA VAL A 132 -4.38 6.60 2.09
C VAL A 132 -5.12 7.58 1.19
N ASN A 133 -4.68 8.84 1.15
CA ASN A 133 -5.30 9.88 0.34
C ASN A 133 -4.31 11.00 -0.01
N ALA A 134 -4.71 11.85 -0.94
CA ALA A 134 -4.03 13.08 -1.26
C ALA A 134 -5.02 14.12 -1.76
N LEU A 135 -4.64 15.39 -1.70
CA LEU A 135 -5.41 16.47 -2.30
C LEU A 135 -4.51 17.56 -2.88
N THR A 136 -5.05 18.30 -3.84
CA THR A 136 -4.42 19.48 -4.41
C THR A 136 -5.20 20.75 -4.11
N ALA A 137 -4.51 21.86 -3.86
CA ALA A 137 -5.13 23.16 -3.61
C ALA A 137 -4.28 24.32 -4.14
N GLY A 138 -4.93 25.38 -4.65
CA GLY A 138 -4.28 26.61 -5.12
C GLY A 138 -5.11 27.37 -6.17
N PHE A 139 -4.73 28.62 -6.47
CA PHE A 139 -5.39 29.46 -7.49
C PHE A 139 -4.59 29.65 -8.77
N SER A 140 -3.29 29.39 -8.72
CA SER A 140 -2.37 29.46 -9.85
C SER A 140 -1.28 28.39 -9.74
N HIS A 141 -0.59 28.12 -10.84
CA HIS A 141 0.50 27.12 -10.86
C HIS A 141 1.63 27.43 -9.84
N LYS A 142 1.76 28.67 -9.36
CA LYS A 142 2.81 29.07 -8.41
C LYS A 142 2.46 28.80 -6.95
N ASP A 143 1.18 28.69 -6.63
CA ASP A 143 0.66 28.50 -5.27
C ASP A 143 -0.11 27.19 -5.12
N ILE A 144 -0.06 26.32 -6.14
CA ILE A 144 -0.57 24.97 -6.07
C ILE A 144 0.35 24.12 -5.18
N VAL A 145 -0.28 23.41 -4.26
CA VAL A 145 0.38 22.46 -3.37
C VAL A 145 -0.28 21.09 -3.51
N ILE A 146 0.51 20.05 -3.27
CA ILE A 146 0.04 18.67 -3.08
C ILE A 146 0.13 18.37 -1.59
N ILE A 147 -0.95 17.87 -0.99
CA ILE A 147 -0.99 17.47 0.42
C ILE A 147 -1.25 15.97 0.45
N LEU A 148 -0.27 15.21 0.92
CA LEU A 148 -0.34 13.77 1.11
C LEU A 148 -0.76 13.48 2.56
N THR A 149 -1.50 12.39 2.77
CA THR A 149 -1.68 11.87 4.13
C THR A 149 -0.45 11.07 4.56
N TRP A 150 -0.24 10.94 5.88
CA TRP A 150 0.76 10.01 6.42
C TRP A 150 0.50 8.58 5.94
N GLY A 151 -0.78 8.18 5.88
CA GLY A 151 -1.21 6.92 5.29
C GLY A 151 -0.69 6.68 3.87
N ALA A 152 -0.74 7.69 2.99
CA ALA A 152 -0.22 7.55 1.64
C ALA A 152 1.30 7.37 1.59
N LEU A 153 2.05 8.10 2.41
CA LEU A 153 3.51 8.00 2.43
C LEU A 153 4.03 6.67 3.00
N GLN A 154 3.35 6.12 4.01
CA GLN A 154 3.82 4.93 4.72
C GLN A 154 3.36 3.61 4.10
N ASN A 155 2.28 3.62 3.31
CA ASN A 155 1.66 2.40 2.82
C ASN A 155 1.80 2.19 1.31
N LEU A 156 2.11 3.25 0.54
CA LEU A 156 2.25 3.16 -0.91
C LEU A 156 3.71 2.91 -1.29
N ASP A 157 3.93 1.94 -2.16
CA ASP A 157 5.22 1.74 -2.82
C ASP A 157 5.50 2.82 -3.86
N GLU A 158 6.74 2.92 -4.34
CA GLU A 158 7.16 3.96 -5.31
C GLU A 158 6.24 4.01 -6.55
N GLN A 159 5.85 2.84 -7.09
CA GLN A 159 4.94 2.77 -8.24
C GLN A 159 3.49 3.18 -7.88
N GLU A 160 3.01 2.84 -6.69
CA GLU A 160 1.66 3.17 -6.24
C GLU A 160 1.55 4.66 -5.88
N LEU A 161 2.59 5.22 -5.28
CA LEU A 161 2.71 6.65 -5.00
C LEU A 161 2.83 7.45 -6.30
N TYR A 162 3.57 6.94 -7.28
CA TYR A 162 3.62 7.51 -8.63
C TYR A 162 2.23 7.53 -9.29
N GLY A 163 1.44 6.46 -9.13
CA GLY A 163 0.05 6.40 -9.60
C GLY A 163 -0.84 7.48 -8.97
N LEU A 164 -0.78 7.62 -7.64
CA LEU A 164 -1.50 8.63 -6.86
C LEU A 164 -1.11 10.05 -7.29
N LEU A 165 0.20 10.35 -7.31
CA LEU A 165 0.70 11.67 -7.68
C LEU A 165 0.31 12.00 -9.12
N SER A 166 0.41 11.05 -10.05
CA SER A 166 0.05 11.31 -11.44
C SER A 166 -1.42 11.68 -11.62
N HIS A 167 -2.33 11.13 -10.81
CA HIS A 167 -3.74 11.54 -10.78
C HIS A 167 -3.88 13.00 -10.32
N GLU A 168 -3.17 13.38 -9.24
CA GLU A 168 -3.14 14.76 -8.75
C GLU A 168 -2.52 15.74 -9.76
N PHE A 169 -1.47 15.33 -10.49
CA PHE A 169 -0.92 16.12 -11.60
C PHE A 169 -1.93 16.32 -12.73
N ASN A 170 -2.73 15.30 -13.07
CA ASN A 170 -3.81 15.44 -14.03
C ASN A 170 -4.90 16.44 -13.57
N HIS A 171 -5.19 16.54 -12.26
CA HIS A 171 -6.06 17.59 -11.71
C HIS A 171 -5.48 18.99 -11.90
N ILE A 172 -4.18 19.14 -11.64
CA ILE A 172 -3.45 20.40 -11.83
C ILE A 172 -3.51 20.82 -13.30
N LEU A 173 -3.16 19.93 -14.22
CA LEU A 173 -3.14 20.17 -15.66
C LEU A 173 -4.53 20.48 -16.23
N SER A 174 -5.56 19.79 -15.73
CA SER A 174 -6.95 20.04 -16.13
C SER A 174 -7.49 21.37 -15.60
N GLY A 175 -6.81 21.97 -14.61
CA GLY A 175 -7.24 23.17 -13.89
C GLY A 175 -8.32 22.90 -12.85
N GLU A 176 -8.61 21.63 -12.56
CA GLU A 176 -9.63 21.22 -11.59
C GLU A 176 -9.24 21.62 -10.17
N THR A 177 -7.93 21.63 -9.84
CA THR A 177 -7.41 22.12 -8.56
C THR A 177 -7.89 23.55 -8.26
N ILE A 178 -7.89 24.43 -9.26
CA ILE A 178 -8.31 25.83 -9.10
C ILE A 178 -9.82 25.91 -8.88
N ASP A 179 -10.60 25.17 -9.66
CA ASP A 179 -12.06 25.14 -9.53
C ASP A 179 -12.48 24.55 -8.17
N ASN A 180 -11.83 23.47 -7.75
CA ASN A 180 -12.05 22.83 -6.46
C ASN A 180 -11.72 23.76 -5.28
N THR A 181 -10.63 24.54 -5.38
CA THR A 181 -10.26 25.53 -4.36
C THR A 181 -11.31 26.66 -4.28
N LYS A 182 -11.84 27.14 -5.40
CA LYS A 182 -12.93 28.13 -5.41
C LYS A 182 -14.23 27.56 -4.83
N LEU A 183 -14.57 26.31 -5.15
CA LEU A 183 -15.75 25.63 -4.59
C LEU A 183 -15.64 25.48 -3.07
N LYS A 184 -14.45 25.22 -2.52
CA LYS A 184 -14.21 25.18 -1.07
C LYS A 184 -14.57 26.50 -0.41
N ILE A 185 -14.14 27.63 -0.99
CA ILE A 185 -14.49 28.97 -0.47
C ILE A 185 -15.99 29.20 -0.55
N LEU A 186 -16.61 28.88 -1.69
CA LEU A 186 -18.04 29.09 -1.90
C LEU A 186 -18.90 28.29 -0.90
N TYR A 187 -18.59 27.01 -0.69
CA TYR A 187 -19.28 26.13 0.26
C TYR A 187 -18.98 26.43 1.73
N SER A 188 -18.03 27.31 2.04
CA SER A 188 -17.78 27.73 3.42
C SER A 188 -19.02 28.34 4.07
N SER A 189 -19.78 29.16 3.33
CA SER A 189 -21.04 29.75 3.78
C SER A 189 -22.02 28.73 4.39
N LEU A 190 -22.10 27.54 3.79
CA LEU A 190 -23.02 26.47 4.19
C LEU A 190 -22.42 25.58 5.30
N THR A 191 -21.10 25.42 5.35
CA THR A 191 -20.43 24.47 6.26
C THR A 191 -19.94 25.09 7.56
N THR A 192 -19.85 26.42 7.65
CA THR A 192 -19.26 27.13 8.80
C THR A 192 -19.99 26.87 10.12
N PHE A 193 -21.32 26.81 10.13
CA PHE A 193 -22.07 26.48 11.35
C PHE A 193 -21.72 25.08 11.88
N SER A 194 -21.63 24.07 11.00
CA SER A 194 -21.27 22.72 11.41
C SER A 194 -19.83 22.65 11.94
N LYS A 195 -18.89 23.37 11.29
CA LYS A 195 -17.50 23.48 11.74
C LYS A 195 -17.39 24.11 13.13
N TRP A 196 -18.05 25.24 13.36
CA TRP A 196 -18.03 25.90 14.66
C TRP A 196 -18.68 25.04 15.75
N GLY A 197 -19.81 24.40 15.45
CA GLY A 197 -20.46 23.48 16.37
C GLY A 197 -19.55 22.31 16.76
N SER A 198 -18.88 21.69 15.78
CA SER A 198 -17.93 20.60 16.03
C SER A 198 -16.72 21.07 16.86
N SER A 199 -16.14 22.22 16.50
CA SER A 199 -14.98 22.79 17.23
C SER A 199 -15.33 23.13 18.68
N ILE A 200 -16.49 23.76 18.92
CA ILE A 200 -16.98 24.08 20.28
C ILE A 200 -17.28 22.81 21.07
N ALA A 201 -17.91 21.80 20.45
CA ALA A 201 -18.19 20.54 21.12
C ALA A 201 -16.90 19.83 21.55
N LYS A 202 -15.86 19.82 20.69
CA LYS A 202 -14.53 19.24 21.00
C LYS A 202 -13.87 19.87 22.22
N LEU A 203 -14.04 21.17 22.46
CA LEU A 203 -13.53 21.83 23.68
C LEU A 203 -14.12 21.23 24.97
N GLY A 204 -15.33 20.68 24.90
CA GLY A 204 -15.97 19.96 26.01
C GLY A 204 -15.46 18.52 26.19
N PHE A 205 -14.77 17.94 25.21
CA PHE A 205 -14.19 16.59 25.25
C PHE A 205 -12.69 16.57 25.61
N GLY A 206 -12.18 17.66 26.23
CA GLY A 206 -10.76 17.82 26.55
C GLY A 206 -10.09 16.61 27.21
N GLN A 207 -8.86 16.33 26.76
CA GLN A 207 -8.02 15.15 26.99
C GLN A 207 -7.47 14.99 28.43
N HIS A 208 -8.18 15.43 29.47
CA HIS A 208 -7.78 15.19 30.86
C HIS A 208 -8.48 13.94 31.38
N ARG A 209 -7.78 12.80 31.29
CA ARG A 209 -8.26 11.47 31.74
C ARG A 209 -8.52 11.37 33.26
N ASP A 210 -8.06 12.32 34.07
CA ASP A 210 -8.02 12.17 35.53
C ASP A 210 -8.77 13.26 36.35
N ALA A 211 -9.63 14.08 35.73
CA ALA A 211 -10.39 15.11 36.46
C ALA A 211 -11.92 14.86 36.41
N PRO A 212 -12.67 15.10 37.50
CA PRO A 212 -14.12 14.95 37.48
C PRO A 212 -14.76 15.92 36.47
N PRO A 213 -15.84 15.51 35.78
CA PRO A 213 -16.45 16.32 34.72
C PRO A 213 -16.96 17.65 35.29
N HIS A 214 -16.29 18.75 34.92
CA HIS A 214 -16.76 20.09 35.24
C HIS A 214 -18.05 20.40 34.45
N LYS A 215 -19.03 21.04 35.09
CA LYS A 215 -20.30 21.48 34.47
C LYS A 215 -20.12 22.30 33.19
N LEU A 216 -18.97 22.97 33.05
CA LEU A 216 -18.59 23.73 31.86
C LEU A 216 -18.35 22.84 30.63
N ALA A 217 -17.79 21.64 30.81
CA ALA A 217 -17.55 20.70 29.72
C ALA A 217 -18.88 20.25 29.08
N THR A 218 -19.86 19.85 29.89
CA THR A 218 -21.21 19.48 29.42
C THR A 218 -21.91 20.64 28.72
N PHE A 219 -21.72 21.88 29.20
CA PHE A 219 -22.27 23.07 28.56
C PHE A 219 -21.68 23.29 27.15
N PHE A 220 -20.36 23.18 26.97
CA PHE A 220 -19.73 23.30 25.66
C PHE A 220 -20.17 22.21 24.69
N VAL A 221 -20.30 20.96 25.16
CA VAL A 221 -20.84 19.86 24.34
C VAL A 221 -22.28 20.14 23.92
N ALA A 222 -23.14 20.60 24.82
CA ALA A 222 -24.55 20.88 24.51
C ALA A 222 -24.71 22.05 23.51
N VAL A 223 -24.00 23.16 23.75
CA VAL A 223 -24.02 24.34 22.86
C VAL A 223 -23.42 24.00 21.50
N GLY A 224 -22.24 23.36 21.49
CA GLY A 224 -21.57 22.94 20.26
C GLY A 224 -22.41 21.94 19.47
N GLY A 225 -23.02 20.96 20.14
CA GLY A 225 -23.93 19.98 19.53
C GLY A 225 -25.18 20.62 18.93
N GLY A 226 -25.78 21.60 19.62
CA GLY A 226 -26.91 22.36 19.07
C GLY A 226 -26.55 23.12 17.80
N ILE A 227 -25.43 23.87 17.81
CA ILE A 227 -24.93 24.60 16.64
C ILE A 227 -24.59 23.62 15.50
N TRP A 228 -23.97 22.49 15.82
CA TRP A 228 -23.64 21.45 14.84
C TRP A 228 -24.89 20.87 14.20
N LEU A 229 -25.94 20.60 14.97
CA LEU A 229 -27.23 20.12 14.47
C LEU A 229 -27.85 21.11 13.50
N PHE A 230 -27.87 22.40 13.83
CA PHE A 230 -28.31 23.45 12.90
C PHE A 230 -27.44 23.51 11.64
N GLY A 231 -26.12 23.39 11.78
CA GLY A 231 -25.17 23.38 10.67
C GLY A 231 -25.22 22.12 9.79
N SER A 232 -25.73 21.01 10.30
CA SER A 232 -25.81 19.73 9.58
C SER A 232 -26.66 19.83 8.32
N LEU A 233 -27.71 20.68 8.33
CA LEU A 233 -28.52 20.98 7.15
C LEU A 233 -27.69 21.57 6.01
N GLY A 234 -26.79 22.49 6.33
CA GLY A 234 -25.87 23.09 5.35
C GLY A 234 -24.89 22.06 4.79
N VAL A 235 -24.41 21.12 5.61
CA VAL A 235 -23.58 19.99 5.17
C VAL A 235 -24.36 19.08 4.21
N LEU A 236 -25.58 18.69 4.55
CA LEU A 236 -26.43 17.85 3.70
C LEU A 236 -26.69 18.48 2.34
N ILE A 237 -27.04 19.77 2.31
CA ILE A 237 -27.28 20.51 1.07
C ILE A 237 -25.99 20.63 0.25
N THR A 238 -24.85 20.88 0.90
CA THR A 238 -23.55 20.92 0.23
C THR A 238 -23.20 19.56 -0.40
N ARG A 239 -23.40 18.46 0.33
CA ARG A 239 -23.18 17.11 -0.18
C ARG A 239 -24.07 16.82 -1.39
N LEU A 240 -25.37 17.17 -1.33
CA LEU A 240 -26.30 17.01 -2.46
C LEU A 240 -25.82 17.76 -3.71
N ILE A 241 -25.39 19.02 -3.56
CA ILE A 241 -24.87 19.81 -4.68
C ILE A 241 -23.60 19.18 -5.25
N LYS A 242 -22.65 18.81 -4.38
CA LYS A 242 -21.41 18.17 -4.80
C LYS A 242 -21.70 16.86 -5.53
N TYR A 243 -22.63 16.04 -5.03
CA TYR A 243 -23.02 14.78 -5.66
C TYR A 243 -23.58 14.99 -7.07
N ILE A 244 -24.55 15.91 -7.23
CA ILE A 244 -25.14 16.18 -8.54
C ILE A 244 -24.10 16.78 -9.52
N SER A 245 -23.23 17.65 -9.04
CA SER A 245 -22.32 18.42 -9.91
C SER A 245 -20.97 17.74 -10.18
N LEU A 246 -20.49 16.87 -9.28
CA LEU A 246 -19.10 16.40 -9.27
C LEU A 246 -18.96 14.88 -9.38
N SER A 247 -19.99 14.07 -9.08
CA SER A 247 -19.82 12.60 -8.97
C SER A 247 -19.29 11.92 -10.23
N GLY A 248 -19.56 12.46 -11.42
CA GLY A 248 -19.07 11.91 -12.68
C GLY A 248 -17.64 12.32 -13.08
N ARG A 249 -16.95 13.15 -12.29
CA ARG A 249 -15.62 13.67 -12.63
C ARG A 249 -14.52 12.64 -12.36
N THR A 250 -14.61 11.94 -11.24
CA THR A 250 -13.56 11.02 -10.77
C THR A 250 -13.25 9.94 -11.81
N PHE A 251 -14.26 9.23 -12.33
CA PHE A 251 -14.07 8.22 -13.39
C PHE A 251 -13.40 8.79 -14.66
N LYS A 252 -13.83 9.99 -15.09
CA LYS A 252 -13.23 10.63 -16.27
C LYS A 252 -11.76 10.98 -16.03
N ASN A 253 -11.42 11.40 -14.82
CA ASN A 253 -10.06 11.74 -14.46
C ASN A 253 -9.18 10.51 -14.30
N ASP A 254 -9.71 9.40 -13.77
CA ASP A 254 -8.99 8.12 -13.73
C ASP A 254 -8.62 7.62 -15.12
N LEU A 255 -9.58 7.64 -16.05
CA LEU A 255 -9.35 7.24 -17.44
C LEU A 255 -8.37 8.17 -18.17
N LYS A 256 -8.47 9.49 -17.94
CA LYS A 256 -7.49 10.45 -18.48
C LYS A 256 -6.09 10.19 -17.94
N THR A 257 -5.97 9.97 -16.63
CA THR A 257 -4.69 9.70 -15.95
C THR A 257 -4.04 8.44 -16.52
N LYS A 258 -4.79 7.33 -16.64
CA LYS A 258 -4.30 6.09 -17.28
C LYS A 258 -3.80 6.33 -18.70
N ARG A 259 -4.50 7.14 -19.51
CA ARG A 259 -4.10 7.49 -20.88
C ARG A 259 -2.88 8.41 -20.95
N LEU A 260 -2.75 9.34 -20.01
CA LEU A 260 -1.63 10.29 -19.96
C LEU A 260 -0.32 9.59 -19.61
N ILE A 261 -0.35 8.66 -18.65
CA ILE A 261 0.86 7.97 -18.16
C ILE A 261 1.17 6.72 -19.00
N GLN A 262 0.17 6.14 -19.67
CA GLN A 262 0.29 4.85 -20.37
C GLN A 262 0.72 3.70 -19.46
N ASN A 263 0.33 3.75 -18.18
CA ASN A 263 0.64 2.75 -17.16
C ASN A 263 -0.58 2.49 -16.26
N ASN A 264 -0.63 1.32 -15.65
CA ASN A 264 -1.62 0.88 -14.68
C ASN A 264 -1.30 1.29 -13.22
N ALA A 265 -0.32 2.18 -13.01
CA ALA A 265 0.07 2.66 -11.67
C ALA A 265 -1.12 3.20 -10.84
N ASN A 266 -2.05 3.93 -11.46
CA ASN A 266 -3.26 4.43 -10.78
C ASN A 266 -4.16 3.28 -10.27
N ILE A 267 -4.20 2.15 -10.98
CA ILE A 267 -4.96 0.97 -10.54
C ILE A 267 -4.29 0.35 -9.31
N GLN A 268 -2.96 0.27 -9.30
CA GLN A 268 -2.21 -0.25 -8.15
C GLN A 268 -2.45 0.59 -6.89
N THR A 269 -2.48 1.91 -7.02
CA THR A 269 -2.90 2.81 -5.92
C THR A 269 -4.30 2.47 -5.40
N LEU A 270 -5.27 2.25 -6.29
CA LEU A 270 -6.65 1.95 -5.91
C LEU A 270 -6.78 0.60 -5.22
N LEU A 271 -6.07 -0.43 -5.71
CA LEU A 271 -6.00 -1.73 -5.06
C LEU A 271 -5.38 -1.61 -3.66
N ARG A 272 -4.33 -0.79 -3.52
CA ARG A 272 -3.71 -0.54 -2.22
C ARG A 272 -4.69 0.11 -1.23
N ILE A 273 -5.49 1.07 -1.68
CA ILE A 273 -6.55 1.69 -0.85
C ILE A 273 -7.63 0.66 -0.49
N TYR A 274 -7.96 -0.25 -1.41
CA TYR A 274 -8.98 -1.27 -1.19
C TYR A 274 -8.61 -2.24 -0.06
N VAL A 275 -7.35 -2.66 0.02
CA VAL A 275 -6.87 -3.58 1.08
C VAL A 275 -6.50 -2.89 2.40
N HIS A 276 -6.34 -1.56 2.40
CA HIS A 276 -5.95 -0.82 3.59
C HIS A 276 -7.10 -0.70 4.60
N HIS A 277 -6.84 -1.08 5.87
CA HIS A 277 -7.86 -1.11 6.93
C HIS A 277 -8.58 0.23 7.18
N ALA A 278 -7.87 1.37 7.08
CA ALA A 278 -8.48 2.70 7.23
C ALA A 278 -9.05 3.25 5.90
N GLY A 279 -8.85 2.54 4.79
CA GLY A 279 -9.19 2.99 3.44
C GLY A 279 -8.56 4.34 3.11
N SER A 280 -9.37 5.28 2.63
CA SER A 280 -8.96 6.64 2.21
C SER A 280 -9.54 7.78 3.07
N GLN A 281 -10.06 7.46 4.26
CA GLN A 281 -10.73 8.43 5.13
C GLN A 281 -9.77 9.47 5.71
N ILE A 282 -10.27 10.69 5.94
CA ILE A 282 -9.54 11.77 6.62
C ILE A 282 -10.37 12.20 7.84
N HIS A 283 -9.81 12.05 9.04
CA HIS A 283 -10.44 12.31 10.33
C HIS A 283 -10.22 13.75 10.79
N SER A 284 -10.69 14.70 9.98
CA SER A 284 -10.62 16.13 10.28
C SER A 284 -11.99 16.81 10.21
N GLU A 285 -12.19 17.87 11.00
CA GLU A 285 -13.40 18.73 10.89
C GLU A 285 -13.52 19.41 9.52
N TYR A 286 -12.42 19.47 8.78
CA TYR A 286 -12.38 19.99 7.42
C TYR A 286 -12.76 18.97 6.36
N SER A 287 -12.88 17.67 6.70
CA SER A 287 -13.10 16.58 5.73
C SER A 287 -14.30 16.84 4.81
N GLU A 288 -15.44 17.27 5.36
CA GLU A 288 -16.62 17.68 4.57
C GLU A 288 -16.34 18.79 3.56
N SER A 289 -15.49 19.74 3.94
CA SER A 289 -15.20 20.90 3.10
C SER A 289 -14.18 20.63 2.02
N ILE A 290 -13.30 19.62 2.20
CA ILE A 290 -12.24 19.25 1.26
C ILE A 290 -12.53 17.97 0.46
N SER A 291 -13.63 17.27 0.72
CA SER A 291 -13.94 15.96 0.12
C SER A 291 -13.87 15.91 -1.41
N HIS A 292 -14.24 16.99 -2.09
CA HIS A 292 -14.19 17.10 -3.55
C HIS A 292 -12.79 17.38 -4.11
N MET A 293 -11.82 17.68 -3.24
CA MET A 293 -10.42 17.95 -3.58
C MET A 293 -9.55 16.71 -3.44
N CYS A 294 -10.06 15.66 -2.77
CA CYS A 294 -9.31 14.47 -2.42
C CYS A 294 -9.28 13.45 -3.58
N PHE A 295 -8.23 12.64 -3.65
CA PHE A 295 -8.06 11.53 -4.60
C PHE A 295 -9.14 10.46 -4.45
N ALA A 296 -9.51 10.16 -3.21
CA ALA A 296 -10.54 9.18 -2.86
C ALA A 296 -11.45 9.70 -1.73
N ASN A 297 -12.48 8.93 -1.37
CA ASN A 297 -13.49 9.36 -0.41
C ASN A 297 -12.89 9.66 0.96
N SER A 298 -12.81 10.94 1.33
CA SER A 298 -12.31 11.38 2.64
C SER A 298 -13.31 11.18 3.77
N LEU A 299 -14.58 10.87 3.45
CA LEU A 299 -15.67 10.65 4.40
C LEU A 299 -15.83 9.17 4.72
N SER A 300 -16.60 8.86 5.77
CA SER A 300 -16.96 7.48 6.08
C SER A 300 -17.76 6.85 4.92
N PRO A 301 -17.53 5.58 4.57
CA PRO A 301 -18.26 4.87 3.51
C PRO A 301 -19.78 4.89 3.67
N GLN A 302 -20.27 4.93 4.92
CA GLN A 302 -21.69 4.99 5.27
C GLN A 302 -22.31 6.38 5.03
N SER A 303 -21.50 7.39 4.71
CA SER A 303 -21.99 8.74 4.42
C SER A 303 -22.88 8.73 3.17
N TRP A 304 -24.01 9.44 3.26
CA TRP A 304 -24.92 9.58 2.12
C TRP A 304 -24.36 10.57 1.10
N MET A 305 -24.66 10.31 -0.18
CA MET A 305 -24.31 11.18 -1.31
C MET A 305 -22.79 11.40 -1.47
N ASN A 306 -22.03 10.31 -1.35
CA ASN A 306 -20.59 10.33 -1.63
C ASN A 306 -20.32 10.72 -3.08
N ILE A 307 -19.41 11.67 -3.26
CA ILE A 307 -19.03 12.22 -4.58
C ILE A 307 -18.10 11.26 -5.30
N HIS A 308 -17.26 10.58 -4.53
CA HIS A 308 -16.36 9.57 -5.07
C HIS A 308 -17.13 8.26 -5.22
N PRO A 309 -17.10 7.65 -6.41
CA PRO A 309 -17.53 6.27 -6.57
C PRO A 309 -16.74 5.35 -5.65
N SER A 310 -17.28 4.16 -5.35
CA SER A 310 -16.56 3.18 -4.54
C SER A 310 -15.26 2.76 -5.24
N ILE A 311 -14.27 2.35 -4.45
CA ILE A 311 -12.95 1.98 -4.98
C ILE A 311 -13.09 0.77 -5.91
N GLU A 312 -13.95 -0.18 -5.59
CA GLU A 312 -14.22 -1.36 -6.43
C GLU A 312 -14.79 -0.95 -7.79
N ALA A 313 -15.72 0.00 -7.81
CA ALA A 313 -16.31 0.50 -9.05
C ALA A 313 -15.26 1.22 -9.92
N ARG A 314 -14.32 1.96 -9.31
CA ARG A 314 -13.20 2.62 -10.02
C ARG A 314 -12.24 1.60 -10.62
N ILE A 315 -11.89 0.56 -9.88
CA ILE A 315 -11.03 -0.53 -10.38
C ILE A 315 -11.71 -1.23 -11.55
N PHE A 316 -13.00 -1.59 -11.40
CA PHE A 316 -13.77 -2.27 -12.46
C PHE A 316 -13.84 -1.46 -13.76
N GLU A 317 -14.06 -0.15 -13.68
CA GLU A 317 -14.12 0.72 -14.87
C GLU A 317 -12.75 0.85 -15.57
N LEU A 318 -11.65 0.78 -14.82
CA LEU A 318 -10.30 0.89 -15.37
C LEU A 318 -9.79 -0.44 -15.95
N ASP A 319 -10.11 -1.56 -15.30
CA ASP A 319 -9.75 -2.91 -15.71
C ASP A 319 -10.80 -3.93 -15.20
N PRO A 320 -11.78 -4.31 -16.06
CA PRO A 320 -12.81 -5.27 -15.70
C PRO A 320 -12.27 -6.68 -15.44
N THR A 321 -11.14 -7.05 -16.06
CA THR A 321 -10.58 -8.41 -15.95
C THR A 321 -9.97 -8.63 -14.57
N LEU A 322 -9.32 -7.59 -14.03
CA LEU A 322 -8.66 -7.64 -12.74
C LEU A 322 -9.62 -7.92 -11.57
N VAL A 323 -10.84 -7.38 -11.60
CA VAL A 323 -11.83 -7.63 -10.53
C VAL A 323 -12.31 -9.08 -10.56
N GLN A 324 -12.49 -9.66 -11.75
CA GLN A 324 -12.84 -11.07 -11.88
C GLN A 324 -11.69 -11.95 -11.38
N ASP A 325 -10.46 -11.62 -11.73
CA ASP A 325 -9.27 -12.34 -11.26
C ASP A 325 -9.11 -12.27 -9.74
N LEU A 326 -9.29 -11.11 -9.13
CA LEU A 326 -9.25 -10.94 -7.66
C LEU A 326 -10.36 -11.72 -6.95
N GLN A 327 -11.57 -11.73 -7.51
CA GLN A 327 -12.66 -12.54 -6.97
C GLN A 327 -12.37 -14.04 -7.07
N LEU A 328 -11.82 -14.48 -8.21
CA LEU A 328 -11.41 -15.86 -8.42
C LEU A 328 -10.24 -16.24 -7.50
N GLU A 329 -9.29 -15.34 -7.28
CA GLU A 329 -8.15 -15.54 -6.38
C GLU A 329 -8.60 -15.61 -4.91
N ASN A 330 -9.51 -14.73 -4.48
CA ASN A 330 -10.12 -14.82 -3.15
C ASN A 330 -10.91 -16.13 -2.97
N LEU A 331 -11.63 -16.59 -4.00
CA LEU A 331 -12.28 -17.90 -3.98
C LEU A 331 -11.28 -19.06 -3.91
N LYS A 332 -10.15 -18.97 -4.61
CA LYS A 332 -9.05 -19.94 -4.48
C LYS A 332 -8.46 -19.93 -3.06
N ARG A 333 -8.24 -18.75 -2.47
CA ARG A 333 -7.75 -18.61 -1.08
C ARG A 333 -8.73 -19.20 -0.07
N LEU A 334 -10.03 -18.93 -0.21
CA LEU A 334 -11.08 -19.56 0.61
C LEU A 334 -11.14 -21.08 0.42
N ARG A 335 -10.88 -21.57 -0.80
CA ARG A 335 -10.82 -23.01 -1.13
C ARG A 335 -9.57 -23.69 -0.56
N ASN A 336 -8.47 -22.95 -0.40
CA ASN A 336 -7.22 -23.43 0.22
C ASN A 336 -7.28 -23.42 1.76
N GLN A 337 -8.38 -22.98 2.38
CA GLN A 337 -8.63 -23.17 3.82
C GLN A 337 -8.89 -24.65 4.14
N PRO A 338 -8.48 -25.15 5.33
CA PRO A 338 -8.45 -26.58 5.64
C PRO A 338 -9.79 -27.30 5.47
N LEU A 339 -10.91 -26.59 5.63
CA LEU A 339 -12.26 -27.13 5.48
C LEU A 339 -12.70 -27.43 4.03
N PHE A 340 -12.02 -26.90 3.01
CA PHE A 340 -12.44 -27.01 1.61
C PHE A 340 -11.53 -27.88 0.73
N SER A 341 -10.51 -28.53 1.31
CA SER A 341 -9.58 -29.44 0.64
C SER A 341 -10.24 -30.64 -0.07
N LEU A 342 -11.49 -30.97 0.29
CA LEU A 342 -12.29 -32.06 -0.30
C LEU A 342 -12.80 -31.80 -1.73
N PHE A 343 -12.79 -30.54 -2.22
CA PHE A 343 -13.40 -30.17 -3.50
C PHE A 343 -12.39 -30.01 -4.66
N ARG A 344 -11.17 -30.56 -4.54
CA ARG A 344 -10.06 -30.41 -5.50
C ARG A 344 -10.33 -31.00 -6.90
N SER A 345 -11.40 -31.77 -7.13
CA SER A 345 -11.48 -32.73 -8.24
C SER A 345 -12.22 -32.30 -9.53
N LEU A 346 -12.56 -31.03 -9.77
CA LEU A 346 -13.52 -30.68 -10.85
C LEU A 346 -13.12 -29.61 -11.87
N GLU A 347 -11.90 -29.06 -11.86
CA GLU A 347 -11.58 -27.89 -12.70
C GLU A 347 -10.42 -28.06 -13.70
N GLU A 348 -9.99 -29.29 -13.98
CA GLU A 348 -8.91 -29.55 -14.97
C GLU A 348 -9.31 -29.33 -16.45
N MET A 349 -10.50 -28.81 -16.74
CA MET A 349 -10.94 -28.56 -18.12
C MET A 349 -11.12 -27.07 -18.40
N ASN A 350 -10.07 -26.46 -18.95
CA ASN A 350 -10.04 -25.35 -19.92
C ASN A 350 -9.03 -24.25 -19.52
N ALA A 351 -7.77 -24.39 -19.96
CA ALA A 351 -6.76 -23.33 -19.80
C ALA A 351 -5.83 -23.22 -21.01
N GLU A 352 -6.38 -22.96 -22.19
CA GLU A 352 -5.63 -22.38 -23.32
C GLU A 352 -5.78 -20.86 -23.35
N TYR A 353 -5.44 -20.19 -22.25
CA TYR A 353 -5.23 -18.73 -22.20
C TYR A 353 -4.13 -18.48 -21.17
N TYR A 354 -2.98 -17.95 -21.61
CA TYR A 354 -1.86 -17.49 -20.78
C TYR A 354 -1.72 -18.18 -19.41
N ALA A 355 -1.42 -19.49 -19.37
CA ALA A 355 -1.21 -20.16 -18.10
C ALA A 355 0.10 -19.64 -17.45
N PRO A 356 0.05 -19.02 -16.26
CA PRO A 356 1.26 -18.77 -15.46
C PRO A 356 1.93 -20.12 -15.14
N TRP A 357 3.25 -20.10 -14.90
CA TRP A 357 3.94 -21.32 -14.47
C TRP A 357 3.42 -21.75 -13.10
N SER A 358 3.06 -23.02 -12.96
CA SER A 358 2.64 -23.62 -11.71
C SER A 358 3.69 -24.61 -11.21
N SER A 359 3.84 -24.72 -9.89
CA SER A 359 4.70 -25.72 -9.25
C SER A 359 4.28 -27.14 -9.65
N PRO A 360 5.25 -28.06 -9.86
CA PRO A 360 4.93 -29.45 -10.18
C PRO A 360 4.20 -30.11 -9.01
N GLN A 361 3.30 -31.05 -9.33
CA GLN A 361 2.54 -31.83 -8.34
C GLN A 361 3.17 -33.22 -8.16
N PRO A 362 3.10 -33.82 -6.95
CA PRO A 362 2.52 -33.28 -5.72
C PRO A 362 3.37 -32.15 -5.12
N LEU A 363 2.74 -31.21 -4.42
CA LEU A 363 3.45 -30.18 -3.66
C LEU A 363 4.32 -30.81 -2.57
N PRO A 364 5.50 -30.24 -2.28
CA PRO A 364 6.40 -30.73 -1.23
C PRO A 364 5.94 -30.32 0.17
N LEU A 365 6.41 -31.04 1.18
CA LEU A 365 6.36 -30.64 2.58
C LEU A 365 7.49 -29.65 2.90
N LEU A 366 7.32 -28.86 3.96
CA LEU A 366 8.40 -28.04 4.47
C LEU A 366 9.51 -28.94 5.04
N ARG A 367 10.75 -28.74 4.59
CA ARG A 367 11.90 -29.47 5.13
C ARG A 367 12.16 -29.02 6.58
N LEU A 368 11.94 -29.93 7.54
CA LEU A 368 12.14 -29.66 8.97
C LEU A 368 13.57 -29.98 9.45
N SER A 369 14.39 -30.64 8.62
CA SER A 369 15.78 -30.95 8.95
C SER A 369 16.75 -30.04 8.20
N PRO A 370 17.74 -29.42 8.88
CA PRO A 370 18.69 -28.57 8.19
C PRO A 370 19.57 -29.42 7.27
N ILE A 371 19.73 -28.95 6.04
CA ILE A 371 20.76 -29.49 5.16
C ILE A 371 22.08 -28.93 5.67
N SER A 372 22.74 -29.64 6.58
CA SER A 372 24.13 -29.37 6.90
C SER A 372 24.97 -29.69 5.68
N PHE A 373 25.18 -28.68 4.83
CA PHE A 373 26.36 -28.62 3.98
C PHE A 373 27.59 -28.56 4.88
N ALA A 374 28.72 -29.04 4.36
CA ALA A 374 29.96 -29.31 5.08
C ALA A 374 30.23 -28.36 6.26
N ILE A 375 30.91 -28.86 7.30
CA ILE A 375 31.29 -28.18 8.56
C ILE A 375 31.73 -26.69 8.42
N ASN A 376 32.14 -26.26 7.21
CA ASN A 376 32.52 -24.90 6.86
C ASN A 376 31.38 -23.91 6.51
N ASP A 377 30.18 -24.37 6.11
CA ASP A 377 29.04 -23.47 5.81
C ASP A 377 28.29 -23.03 7.08
N ALA A 378 28.49 -23.75 8.18
CA ALA A 378 28.10 -23.36 9.53
C ALA A 378 29.04 -22.31 10.16
N ILE A 379 29.96 -21.73 9.38
CA ILE A 379 30.93 -20.72 9.83
C ILE A 379 30.45 -19.32 9.43
N LYS A 380 30.95 -18.32 10.17
CA LYS A 380 30.80 -16.88 9.92
C LYS A 380 30.78 -16.53 8.41
N PRO A 381 29.85 -15.66 7.97
CA PRO A 381 29.73 -15.24 6.59
C PRO A 381 31.00 -14.53 6.09
N LEU A 382 31.30 -14.73 4.82
CA LEU A 382 32.38 -14.02 4.15
C LEU A 382 31.95 -12.59 3.81
N LYS A 383 32.88 -11.64 3.93
CA LYS A 383 32.66 -10.29 3.38
C LYS A 383 32.39 -10.38 1.87
N PRO A 384 31.45 -9.59 1.30
CA PRO A 384 31.07 -9.72 -0.10
C PRO A 384 32.27 -9.53 -1.04
N GLU A 385 33.18 -8.60 -0.71
CA GLU A 385 34.41 -8.36 -1.45
C GLU A 385 35.32 -9.59 -1.52
N ILE A 386 35.43 -10.35 -0.42
CA ILE A 386 36.27 -11.56 -0.36
C ILE A 386 35.59 -12.69 -1.12
N ARG A 387 34.27 -12.84 -0.92
CA ARG A 387 33.44 -13.87 -1.56
C ARG A 387 33.48 -13.75 -3.08
N ASN A 388 33.39 -12.52 -3.60
CA ASN A 388 33.39 -12.25 -5.04
C ASN A 388 34.77 -12.43 -5.69
N ASN A 389 35.87 -12.25 -4.92
CA ASN A 389 37.24 -12.34 -5.42
C ASN A 389 37.91 -13.70 -5.16
N MET A 390 37.20 -14.67 -4.59
CA MET A 390 37.77 -15.99 -4.30
C MET A 390 38.11 -16.72 -5.62
N PRO A 391 39.29 -17.37 -5.73
CA PRO A 391 39.69 -18.03 -6.98
C PRO A 391 38.73 -19.15 -7.34
N ARG A 392 38.27 -19.13 -8.60
CA ARG A 392 37.34 -20.13 -9.15
C ARG A 392 38.04 -21.01 -10.19
N PRO A 393 37.73 -22.31 -10.28
CA PRO A 393 38.24 -23.20 -11.31
C PRO A 393 37.94 -22.65 -12.71
N GLU A 394 38.90 -22.77 -13.64
CA GLU A 394 38.73 -22.30 -15.02
C GLU A 394 37.49 -22.90 -15.70
N LEU A 395 37.14 -24.13 -15.35
CA LEU A 395 35.98 -24.83 -15.89
C LEU A 395 34.67 -24.09 -15.57
N ILE A 396 34.51 -23.61 -14.33
CA ILE A 396 33.32 -22.82 -13.91
C ILE A 396 33.34 -21.46 -14.60
N GLN A 397 34.49 -20.79 -14.67
CA GLN A 397 34.60 -19.51 -15.36
C GLN A 397 34.23 -19.60 -16.84
N ARG A 398 34.69 -20.64 -17.55
CA ARG A 398 34.33 -20.88 -18.95
C ARG A 398 32.84 -21.23 -19.11
N ALA A 399 32.28 -22.01 -18.19
CA ALA A 399 30.85 -22.34 -18.22
C ALA A 399 29.98 -21.08 -18.10
N LEU A 400 30.31 -20.18 -17.17
CA LEU A 400 29.60 -18.92 -16.92
C LEU A 400 29.65 -17.92 -18.10
N GLN A 401 30.58 -18.08 -19.04
CA GLN A 401 30.65 -17.24 -20.25
C GLN A 401 29.57 -17.60 -21.28
N THR A 402 28.91 -18.75 -21.14
CA THR A 402 27.88 -19.23 -22.07
C THR A 402 26.54 -19.39 -21.37
N ALA A 403 25.44 -19.17 -22.11
CA ALA A 403 24.09 -19.36 -21.56
C ALA A 403 23.81 -20.82 -21.18
N THR A 404 24.29 -21.76 -21.99
CA THR A 404 24.14 -23.21 -21.72
C THR A 404 24.96 -23.63 -20.51
N GLY A 405 26.23 -23.21 -20.42
CA GLY A 405 27.07 -23.51 -19.26
C GLY A 405 26.54 -22.87 -17.98
N SER A 406 26.00 -21.66 -18.04
CA SER A 406 25.36 -21.01 -16.88
C SER A 406 24.15 -21.80 -16.38
N ARG A 407 23.31 -22.32 -17.30
CA ARG A 407 22.18 -23.20 -16.94
C ARG A 407 22.67 -24.50 -16.31
N GLU A 408 23.72 -25.12 -16.84
CA GLU A 408 24.31 -26.32 -16.25
C GLU A 408 24.87 -26.07 -14.84
N VAL A 409 25.52 -24.93 -14.61
CA VAL A 409 26.02 -24.53 -13.28
C VAL A 409 24.85 -24.34 -12.30
N ILE A 410 23.75 -23.71 -12.71
CA ILE A 410 22.54 -23.58 -11.89
C ILE A 410 22.00 -24.95 -11.48
N VAL A 411 21.85 -25.86 -12.46
CA VAL A 411 21.37 -27.22 -12.19
C VAL A 411 22.34 -27.95 -11.25
N ALA A 412 23.65 -27.85 -11.48
CA ALA A 412 24.68 -28.49 -10.66
C ALA A 412 24.64 -28.02 -9.20
N ILE A 413 24.50 -26.71 -8.96
CA ILE A 413 24.40 -26.15 -7.60
C ILE A 413 23.15 -26.68 -6.89
N LEU A 414 21.97 -26.63 -7.54
CA LEU A 414 20.73 -27.14 -6.94
C LEU A 414 20.78 -28.66 -6.71
N MET A 415 21.46 -29.42 -7.58
CA MET A 415 21.68 -30.85 -7.39
C MET A 415 22.60 -31.16 -6.22
N ILE A 416 23.72 -30.44 -6.07
CA ILE A 416 24.59 -30.57 -4.89
C ILE A 416 23.78 -30.26 -3.63
N ARG A 417 22.92 -29.24 -3.70
CA ARG A 417 22.04 -28.83 -2.61
C ARG A 417 21.00 -29.89 -2.21
N GLN A 418 20.49 -30.66 -3.17
CA GLN A 418 19.53 -31.73 -2.87
C GLN A 418 20.22 -33.04 -2.48
N TYR A 419 21.19 -33.50 -3.27
CA TYR A 419 21.72 -34.86 -3.19
C TYR A 419 23.06 -34.99 -2.43
N ARG A 420 23.66 -33.88 -2.01
CA ARG A 420 24.96 -33.83 -1.31
C ARG A 420 26.07 -34.60 -2.03
N GLU A 421 26.61 -35.63 -1.38
CA GLU A 421 27.73 -36.46 -1.86
C GLU A 421 27.30 -37.53 -2.87
N PHE A 422 25.99 -37.84 -2.98
CA PHE A 422 25.48 -38.92 -3.81
C PHE A 422 24.60 -38.40 -4.95
N ILE A 423 25.24 -37.90 -6.00
CA ILE A 423 24.51 -37.43 -7.19
C ILE A 423 24.17 -38.62 -8.09
N PRO A 424 22.88 -38.80 -8.48
CA PRO A 424 22.45 -39.93 -9.31
C PRO A 424 23.25 -40.06 -10.61
N ALA A 425 23.60 -41.29 -10.98
CA ALA A 425 24.41 -41.54 -12.18
C ALA A 425 23.72 -41.11 -13.49
N GLU A 426 22.39 -41.05 -13.49
CA GLU A 426 21.51 -40.68 -14.60
C GLU A 426 21.26 -39.16 -14.70
N ALA A 427 21.87 -38.37 -13.82
CA ALA A 427 21.69 -36.92 -13.82
C ALA A 427 22.17 -36.27 -15.12
N GLU A 428 21.31 -35.46 -15.75
CA GLU A 428 21.61 -34.67 -16.94
C GLU A 428 22.45 -33.42 -16.60
N VAL A 429 23.60 -33.60 -15.93
CA VAL A 429 24.54 -32.53 -15.57
C VAL A 429 25.97 -33.01 -15.81
N SER A 430 26.82 -32.09 -16.27
CA SER A 430 28.25 -32.36 -16.41
C SER A 430 28.88 -32.67 -15.04
N ARG A 431 29.34 -33.92 -14.86
CA ARG A 431 30.05 -34.35 -13.64
C ARG A 431 31.29 -33.49 -13.36
N ALA A 432 31.96 -33.00 -14.40
CA ALA A 432 33.12 -32.14 -14.24
C ALA A 432 32.78 -30.78 -13.59
N ILE A 433 31.58 -30.25 -13.83
CA ILE A 433 31.11 -29.02 -13.16
C ILE A 433 30.78 -29.31 -11.69
N VAL A 434 30.08 -30.41 -11.45
CA VAL A 434 29.72 -30.87 -10.09
C VAL A 434 30.98 -31.11 -9.25
N ASP A 435 31.94 -31.87 -9.76
CA ASP A 435 33.19 -32.17 -9.07
C ASP A 435 33.96 -30.88 -8.78
N ALA A 436 34.01 -29.93 -9.74
CA ALA A 436 34.66 -28.64 -9.52
C ALA A 436 33.98 -27.81 -8.42
N LEU A 437 32.64 -27.87 -8.30
CA LEU A 437 31.88 -27.17 -7.25
C LEU A 437 32.06 -27.81 -5.87
N LEU A 438 32.14 -29.15 -5.79
CA LEU A 438 32.36 -29.89 -4.53
C LEU A 438 33.73 -29.63 -3.91
N HIS A 439 34.73 -29.26 -4.72
CA HIS A 439 36.07 -28.88 -4.22
C HIS A 439 36.17 -27.41 -3.79
N LEU A 440 35.11 -26.61 -3.97
CA LEU A 440 35.06 -25.22 -3.52
C LEU A 440 34.46 -25.09 -2.13
N ASP A 441 34.78 -23.98 -1.47
CA ASP A 441 34.08 -23.54 -0.26
C ASP A 441 32.59 -23.31 -0.59
N GLY A 442 31.69 -23.99 0.13
CA GLY A 442 30.24 -23.97 -0.10
C GLY A 442 29.65 -22.56 -0.02
N ARG A 443 30.25 -21.70 0.81
CA ARG A 443 29.92 -20.28 0.92
C ARG A 443 30.01 -19.52 -0.39
N VAL A 444 30.71 -20.02 -1.41
CA VAL A 444 30.84 -19.36 -2.73
C VAL A 444 29.74 -19.80 -3.69
N HIS A 445 29.05 -20.92 -3.45
CA HIS A 445 28.07 -21.50 -4.37
C HIS A 445 26.96 -20.52 -4.75
N ILE A 446 26.35 -19.83 -3.78
CA ILE A 446 25.27 -18.87 -4.07
C ILE A 446 25.79 -17.63 -4.84
N SER A 447 27.03 -17.20 -4.60
CA SER A 447 27.63 -16.11 -5.40
C SER A 447 27.82 -16.52 -6.87
N ILE A 448 28.22 -17.77 -7.13
CA ILE A 448 28.35 -18.34 -8.47
C ILE A 448 26.97 -18.49 -9.10
N PHE A 449 25.96 -18.90 -8.33
CA PHE A 449 24.58 -19.00 -8.76
C PHE A 449 24.04 -17.65 -9.26
N HIS A 450 24.27 -16.55 -8.53
CA HIS A 450 23.85 -15.22 -8.95
C HIS A 450 24.51 -14.76 -10.26
N GLU A 451 25.78 -15.10 -10.47
CA GLU A 451 26.46 -14.81 -11.73
C GLU A 451 25.91 -15.65 -12.89
N ALA A 452 25.64 -16.94 -12.64
CA ALA A 452 25.00 -17.82 -13.62
C ALA A 452 23.60 -17.33 -14.00
N CYS A 453 22.83 -16.80 -13.04
CA CYS A 453 21.52 -16.21 -13.26
C CYS A 453 21.58 -15.01 -14.22
N LYS A 454 22.55 -14.10 -14.04
CA LYS A 454 22.78 -12.96 -14.94
C LYS A 454 23.11 -13.40 -16.37
N ASN A 455 23.75 -14.57 -16.52
CA ASN A 455 24.22 -15.10 -17.80
C ASN A 455 23.32 -16.22 -18.36
N ILE A 456 22.13 -16.45 -17.81
CA ILE A 456 21.24 -17.55 -18.22
C ILE A 456 20.75 -17.44 -19.69
N GLY A 457 20.84 -16.22 -20.24
CA GLY A 457 20.47 -15.86 -21.60
C GLY A 457 18.96 -15.85 -21.85
N GLY A 458 18.52 -15.10 -22.85
CA GLY A 458 17.12 -15.11 -23.27
C GLY A 458 16.69 -16.48 -23.80
N MET A 459 15.50 -16.93 -23.44
CA MET A 459 14.89 -18.14 -23.99
C MET A 459 13.39 -17.95 -24.22
N PRO A 460 12.79 -18.68 -25.18
CA PRO A 460 11.34 -18.70 -25.36
C PRO A 460 10.61 -19.11 -24.07
N LEU A 461 9.43 -18.52 -23.82
CA LEU A 461 8.64 -18.76 -22.60
C LEU A 461 8.33 -20.25 -22.37
N SER A 462 8.13 -21.03 -23.42
CA SER A 462 7.93 -22.49 -23.32
C SER A 462 9.14 -23.22 -22.74
N ILE A 463 10.34 -22.88 -23.22
CA ILE A 463 11.60 -23.47 -22.76
C ILE A 463 11.92 -22.99 -21.34
N ALA A 464 11.65 -21.73 -21.03
CA ALA A 464 11.81 -21.18 -19.68
C ALA A 464 10.96 -21.94 -18.65
N ARG A 465 9.69 -22.22 -18.99
CA ARG A 465 8.78 -23.01 -18.14
C ARG A 465 9.28 -24.44 -17.96
N GLN A 466 9.71 -25.10 -19.04
CA GLN A 466 10.27 -26.47 -18.94
C GLN A 466 11.53 -26.50 -18.08
N PHE A 467 12.41 -25.51 -18.21
CA PHE A 467 13.60 -25.37 -17.40
C PHE A 467 13.26 -25.18 -15.92
N LEU A 468 12.34 -24.27 -15.58
CA LEU A 468 11.85 -24.10 -14.21
C LEU A 468 11.23 -25.37 -13.64
N THR A 469 10.42 -26.08 -14.42
CA THR A 469 9.83 -27.36 -13.97
C THR A 469 10.91 -28.41 -13.70
N LYS A 470 11.98 -28.46 -14.51
CA LYS A 470 13.13 -29.34 -14.25
C LYS A 470 13.83 -28.98 -12.94
N LEU A 471 14.06 -27.69 -12.68
CA LEU A 471 14.68 -27.24 -11.42
C LEU A 471 13.80 -27.52 -10.21
N ALA A 472 12.50 -27.25 -10.30
CA ALA A 472 11.54 -27.51 -9.24
C ALA A 472 11.48 -29.00 -8.87
N LYS A 473 11.55 -29.91 -9.86
CA LYS A 473 11.65 -31.35 -9.61
C LYS A 473 12.94 -31.72 -8.86
N ILE A 474 14.08 -31.12 -9.22
CA ILE A 474 15.35 -31.40 -8.56
C ILE A 474 15.31 -30.98 -7.09
N ILE A 475 14.81 -29.79 -6.77
CA ILE A 475 14.78 -29.30 -5.39
C ILE A 475 13.70 -29.98 -4.53
N GLN A 476 12.77 -30.73 -5.13
CA GLN A 476 11.65 -31.41 -4.48
C GLN A 476 11.75 -32.94 -4.58
N GLU A 477 12.90 -33.49 -4.96
CA GLU A 477 13.03 -34.93 -5.26
C GLU A 477 12.66 -35.83 -4.07
N ASP A 478 12.99 -35.41 -2.85
CA ASP A 478 12.69 -36.15 -1.61
C ASP A 478 11.31 -35.83 -1.04
N GLY A 479 10.50 -35.03 -1.74
CA GLY A 479 9.19 -34.59 -1.29
C GLY A 479 9.22 -33.46 -0.26
N GLU A 480 10.39 -32.91 0.05
CA GLU A 480 10.56 -31.77 0.94
C GLU A 480 11.17 -30.56 0.20
N ILE A 481 10.95 -29.35 0.71
CA ILE A 481 11.57 -28.13 0.16
C ILE A 481 12.12 -27.22 1.27
N GLY A 482 13.34 -26.71 1.06
CA GLY A 482 13.96 -25.69 1.91
C GLY A 482 13.62 -24.27 1.47
N LEU A 483 13.59 -23.33 2.43
CA LEU A 483 13.31 -21.91 2.16
C LEU A 483 14.31 -21.28 1.17
N LEU A 484 15.61 -21.58 1.35
CA LEU A 484 16.65 -21.08 0.45
C LEU A 484 16.44 -21.59 -0.98
N ASP A 485 16.09 -22.87 -1.16
CA ASP A 485 15.88 -23.46 -2.48
C ASP A 485 14.66 -22.85 -3.19
N ALA A 486 13.59 -22.56 -2.43
CA ALA A 486 12.42 -21.82 -2.93
C ALA A 486 12.79 -20.38 -3.37
N LEU A 487 13.59 -19.66 -2.57
CA LEU A 487 14.04 -18.31 -2.90
C LEU A 487 14.96 -18.26 -4.13
N LEU A 488 15.85 -19.26 -4.28
CA LEU A 488 16.69 -19.40 -5.47
C LEU A 488 15.83 -19.65 -6.72
N LEU A 489 14.76 -20.44 -6.61
CA LEU A 489 13.81 -20.65 -7.70
C LEU A 489 13.08 -19.34 -8.07
N GLU A 490 12.63 -18.55 -7.09
CA GLU A 490 12.04 -17.22 -7.31
C GLU A 490 13.01 -16.28 -8.03
N ARG A 491 14.31 -16.33 -7.69
CA ARG A 491 15.34 -15.54 -8.38
C ARG A 491 15.45 -15.90 -9.86
N ILE A 492 15.38 -17.18 -10.20
CA ILE A 492 15.39 -17.62 -11.60
C ILE A 492 14.11 -17.18 -12.32
N LYS A 493 12.94 -17.26 -11.67
CA LYS A 493 11.68 -16.75 -12.23
C LYS A 493 11.79 -15.26 -12.57
N PHE A 494 12.42 -14.46 -11.70
CA PHE A 494 12.66 -13.05 -11.95
C PHE A 494 13.52 -12.80 -13.19
N GLU A 495 14.69 -13.44 -13.30
CA GLU A 495 15.59 -13.27 -14.46
C GLU A 495 14.96 -13.73 -15.79
N LEU A 496 14.05 -14.71 -15.73
CA LEU A 496 13.31 -15.20 -16.90
C LEU A 496 12.04 -14.39 -17.20
N ASN A 497 11.75 -13.32 -16.45
CA ASN A 497 10.49 -12.56 -16.53
C ASN A 497 9.23 -13.43 -16.38
N LEU A 498 9.32 -14.47 -15.54
CA LEU A 498 8.24 -15.39 -15.20
C LEU A 498 7.75 -15.23 -13.75
N LEU A 499 8.31 -14.28 -13.01
CA LEU A 499 7.85 -13.97 -11.66
C LEU A 499 6.43 -13.38 -11.75
N PRO A 500 5.44 -13.93 -11.02
CA PRO A 500 4.09 -13.38 -11.03
C PRO A 500 4.09 -11.95 -10.48
N LEU A 501 3.21 -11.13 -11.02
CA LEU A 501 2.88 -9.83 -10.42
C LEU A 501 2.16 -10.13 -9.09
N HIS A 502 2.64 -9.54 -8.00
CA HIS A 502 1.96 -9.66 -6.71
C HIS A 502 0.69 -8.82 -6.72
N THR A 503 -0.41 -9.37 -6.19
CA THR A 503 -1.65 -8.65 -5.97
C THR A 503 -1.62 -8.03 -4.57
N PRO A 504 -2.12 -6.79 -4.37
CA PRO A 504 -2.19 -6.21 -3.04
C PRO A 504 -2.98 -7.10 -2.09
N ALA A 505 -2.39 -7.42 -0.94
CA ALA A 505 -2.95 -8.32 0.05
C ALA A 505 -3.09 -7.62 1.40
N ALA A 506 -4.15 -7.95 2.14
CA ALA A 506 -4.35 -7.46 3.49
C ALA A 506 -3.65 -8.38 4.51
N LEU A 507 -3.08 -7.80 5.58
CA LEU A 507 -2.30 -8.55 6.57
C LEU A 507 -3.06 -9.76 7.14
N HIS A 508 -4.34 -9.60 7.46
CA HIS A 508 -5.16 -10.66 8.04
C HIS A 508 -5.36 -11.87 7.12
N GLU A 509 -5.31 -11.68 5.80
CA GLU A 509 -5.43 -12.76 4.80
C GLU A 509 -4.13 -13.55 4.65
N VAL A 510 -2.99 -12.94 4.98
CA VAL A 510 -1.64 -13.50 4.79
C VAL A 510 -1.05 -14.02 6.11
N LYS A 511 -1.74 -13.84 7.25
CA LYS A 511 -1.30 -14.37 8.56
C LYS A 511 -0.93 -15.85 8.52
N PRO A 512 -1.73 -16.78 7.95
CA PRO A 512 -1.35 -18.19 7.85
C PRO A 512 -0.02 -18.39 7.11
N GLN A 513 0.18 -17.66 6.01
CA GLN A 513 1.40 -17.70 5.20
C GLN A 513 2.62 -17.15 5.97
N ILE A 514 2.42 -16.10 6.78
CA ILE A 514 3.48 -15.57 7.67
C ILE A 514 3.87 -16.63 8.71
N VAL A 515 2.91 -17.37 9.29
CA VAL A 515 3.21 -18.49 10.21
C VAL A 515 4.05 -19.55 9.50
N ARG A 516 3.69 -19.94 8.26
CA ARG A 516 4.49 -20.88 7.45
C ARG A 516 5.89 -20.38 7.16
N LEU A 517 6.06 -19.08 6.91
CA LEU A 517 7.38 -18.49 6.71
C LEU A 517 8.21 -18.53 8.01
N ILE A 518 7.60 -18.21 9.15
CA ILE A 518 8.26 -18.29 10.47
C ILE A 518 8.71 -19.72 10.74
N ASP A 519 7.84 -20.70 10.49
CA ASP A 519 8.18 -22.12 10.59
C ASP A 519 9.37 -22.42 9.68
N ALA A 520 9.32 -22.03 8.41
CA ALA A 520 10.43 -22.24 7.47
C ALA A 520 11.75 -21.62 7.94
N LEU A 521 11.71 -20.41 8.51
CA LEU A 521 12.88 -19.68 9.02
C LEU A 521 13.50 -20.33 10.26
N LEU A 522 12.68 -20.76 11.23
CA LEU A 522 13.16 -21.39 12.45
C LEU A 522 13.88 -22.72 12.19
N HIS A 523 13.51 -23.43 11.11
CA HIS A 523 14.20 -24.63 10.67
C HIS A 523 15.55 -24.35 9.98
N VAL A 524 15.73 -23.16 9.38
CA VAL A 524 17.05 -22.72 8.89
C VAL A 524 18.05 -22.63 10.05
N GLN A 525 17.60 -22.30 11.27
CA GLN A 525 18.48 -22.09 12.41
C GLN A 525 19.17 -23.34 12.98
N GLN A 526 18.96 -24.58 12.54
CA GLN A 526 19.69 -25.74 13.11
C GLN A 526 19.68 -25.83 14.67
N ILE A 527 18.66 -25.33 15.37
CA ILE A 527 18.57 -25.34 16.85
C ILE A 527 17.96 -26.68 17.31
N ASN A 528 18.26 -27.12 18.55
CA ASN A 528 17.59 -28.25 19.17
C ASN A 528 16.06 -28.01 19.25
N SER A 529 15.27 -29.05 18.92
CA SER A 529 13.80 -28.98 18.79
C SER A 529 13.06 -28.38 19.97
N VAL A 530 13.52 -28.60 21.21
CA VAL A 530 12.86 -28.11 22.43
C VAL A 530 12.90 -26.58 22.54
N ASN A 531 14.03 -25.94 22.20
CA ASN A 531 14.14 -24.48 22.25
C ASN A 531 13.45 -23.81 21.05
N GLN A 532 13.24 -24.53 19.95
CA GLN A 532 12.60 -23.98 18.75
C GLN A 532 11.12 -23.68 18.99
N LEU A 533 10.40 -24.53 19.73
CA LEU A 533 8.98 -24.32 20.04
C LEU A 533 8.76 -23.08 20.92
N ASP A 534 9.57 -22.89 21.96
CA ASP A 534 9.48 -21.70 22.82
C ASP A 534 9.85 -20.40 22.08
N VAL A 535 10.80 -20.47 21.14
CA VAL A 535 11.14 -19.33 20.27
C VAL A 535 9.99 -19.06 19.28
N ARG A 536 9.42 -20.12 18.69
CA ARG A 536 8.27 -20.03 17.78
C ARG A 536 7.11 -19.32 18.44
N GLU A 537 6.69 -19.77 19.62
CA GLU A 537 5.57 -19.18 20.35
C GLU A 537 5.78 -17.67 20.62
N ARG A 538 6.95 -17.30 21.16
CA ARG A 538 7.31 -15.88 21.42
C ARG A 538 7.33 -15.00 20.17
N ILE A 539 7.60 -15.57 19.00
CA ILE A 539 7.59 -14.85 17.72
C ILE A 539 6.16 -14.74 17.20
N LEU A 540 5.37 -15.81 17.29
CA LEU A 540 3.96 -15.83 16.89
C LEU A 540 3.12 -14.84 17.70
N GLU A 541 3.38 -14.65 18.99
CA GLU A 541 2.74 -13.64 19.84
C GLU A 541 2.90 -12.19 19.32
N ARG A 542 3.88 -11.92 18.45
CA ARG A 542 4.08 -10.59 17.84
C ARG A 542 3.19 -10.35 16.63
N VAL A 543 2.62 -11.40 16.04
CA VAL A 543 1.81 -11.35 14.80
C VAL A 543 0.36 -11.71 15.07
N LEU A 544 0.13 -12.72 15.90
CA LEU A 544 -1.17 -13.32 16.15
C LEU A 544 -1.79 -12.78 17.44
N THR A 545 -3.12 -12.78 17.48
CA THR A 545 -3.86 -12.55 18.74
C THR A 545 -3.83 -13.83 19.59
N ALA A 546 -4.15 -13.70 20.88
CA ALA A 546 -4.22 -14.85 21.79
C ALA A 546 -5.19 -15.94 21.33
N ASP A 547 -6.31 -15.55 20.69
CA ASP A 547 -7.30 -16.49 20.15
C ASP A 547 -6.77 -17.21 18.90
N GLU A 548 -6.05 -16.49 18.02
CA GLU A 548 -5.46 -17.06 16.80
C GLU A 548 -4.28 -18.00 17.11
N LEU A 549 -3.55 -17.77 18.21
CA LEU A 549 -2.39 -18.58 18.58
C LEU A 549 -2.75 -20.07 18.80
N ILE A 550 -3.96 -20.33 19.30
CA ILE A 550 -4.48 -21.68 19.57
C ILE A 550 -4.58 -22.49 18.27
N ASP A 551 -4.95 -21.85 17.16
CA ASP A 551 -5.09 -22.52 15.86
C ASP A 551 -3.74 -22.97 15.28
N TYR A 552 -2.62 -22.43 15.79
CA TYR A 552 -1.27 -22.68 15.29
C TYR A 552 -0.33 -23.30 16.34
N GLU A 553 -0.87 -23.92 17.39
CA GLU A 553 -0.08 -24.57 18.44
C GLU A 553 0.83 -25.67 17.85
N GLU A 554 0.31 -26.46 16.91
CA GLU A 554 1.05 -27.51 16.20
C GLU A 554 1.65 -27.01 14.87
N ILE A 555 2.85 -27.51 14.53
CA ILE A 555 3.45 -27.31 13.20
C ILE A 555 2.67 -28.19 12.22
N SER A 556 2.15 -27.59 11.16
CA SER A 556 1.31 -28.34 10.23
C SER A 556 2.13 -29.06 9.15
N ASP A 557 1.82 -30.34 8.95
CA ASP A 557 2.41 -31.24 7.95
C ASP A 557 1.71 -31.17 6.57
N GLU A 558 1.17 -30.00 6.21
CA GLU A 558 0.50 -29.82 4.92
C GLU A 558 1.50 -29.51 3.79
N PRO A 559 1.27 -30.01 2.57
CA PRO A 559 2.04 -29.60 1.41
C PRO A 559 1.92 -28.11 1.14
N ILE A 560 3.04 -27.43 0.91
CA ILE A 560 3.09 -25.98 0.72
C ILE A 560 3.69 -25.58 -0.63
N ASP A 561 3.21 -24.47 -1.18
CA ASP A 561 3.92 -23.74 -2.24
C ASP A 561 4.54 -22.47 -1.65
N LEU A 562 5.82 -22.57 -1.27
CA LEU A 562 6.57 -21.42 -0.75
C LEU A 562 6.65 -20.25 -1.74
N SER A 563 6.55 -20.52 -3.06
CA SER A 563 6.54 -19.45 -4.06
C SER A 563 5.27 -18.60 -3.96
N GLU A 564 4.12 -19.24 -3.77
CA GLU A 564 2.82 -18.58 -3.59
C GLU A 564 2.81 -17.77 -2.30
N ILE A 565 3.30 -18.36 -1.20
CA ILE A 565 3.47 -17.69 0.10
C ILE A 565 4.32 -16.41 -0.04
N LEU A 566 5.49 -16.50 -0.67
CA LEU A 566 6.37 -15.36 -0.89
C LEU A 566 5.73 -14.29 -1.81
N ASN A 567 4.92 -14.71 -2.78
CA ASN A 567 4.21 -13.80 -3.67
C ASN A 567 3.10 -13.03 -2.94
N ASP A 568 2.30 -13.72 -2.12
CA ASP A 568 1.27 -13.10 -1.28
C ASP A 568 1.88 -12.08 -0.31
N MET A 569 3.00 -12.43 0.33
CA MET A 569 3.70 -11.52 1.24
C MET A 569 4.32 -10.32 0.52
N ALA A 570 4.76 -10.45 -0.73
CA ALA A 570 5.23 -9.32 -1.53
C ALA A 570 4.10 -8.30 -1.81
N GLY A 571 2.84 -8.77 -1.80
CA GLY A 571 1.63 -7.95 -1.92
C GLY A 571 1.23 -7.16 -0.67
N LEU A 572 1.84 -7.42 0.48
CA LEU A 572 1.54 -6.71 1.72
C LEU A 572 1.89 -5.22 1.66
N LEU A 573 1.33 -4.45 2.59
CA LEU A 573 1.67 -3.05 2.79
C LEU A 573 3.18 -2.91 3.08
N LEU A 574 3.80 -1.80 2.67
CA LEU A 574 5.23 -1.54 2.91
C LEU A 574 5.63 -1.80 4.38
N ARG A 575 4.85 -1.24 5.31
CA ARG A 575 5.02 -1.42 6.77
C ARG A 575 4.94 -2.89 7.20
N ASP A 576 4.01 -3.65 6.63
CA ASP A 576 3.80 -5.04 6.98
C ASP A 576 4.91 -5.93 6.42
N ARG A 577 5.43 -5.65 5.21
CA ARG A 577 6.63 -6.32 4.68
C ARG A 577 7.86 -6.06 5.55
N LEU A 578 8.04 -4.81 6.03
CA LEU A 578 9.10 -4.48 6.98
C LEU A 578 8.92 -5.22 8.31
N MET A 579 7.69 -5.38 8.79
CA MET A 579 7.39 -6.17 9.98
C MET A 579 7.76 -7.65 9.78
N VAL A 580 7.40 -8.25 8.64
CA VAL A 580 7.79 -9.63 8.27
C VAL A 580 9.30 -9.77 8.18
N LEU A 581 10.01 -8.80 7.60
CA LEU A 581 11.48 -8.80 7.56
C LEU A 581 12.10 -8.68 8.95
N GLY A 582 11.57 -7.80 9.81
CA GLY A 582 12.01 -7.70 11.19
C GLY A 582 11.81 -9.00 11.98
N ILE A 583 10.70 -9.72 11.72
CA ILE A 583 10.49 -11.07 12.25
C ILE A 583 11.52 -12.04 11.70
N ALA A 584 11.79 -12.01 10.38
CA ALA A 584 12.79 -12.86 9.77
C ALA A 584 14.18 -12.64 10.39
N GLU A 585 14.55 -11.40 10.65
CA GLU A 585 15.78 -11.07 11.38
C GLU A 585 15.79 -11.70 12.77
N ILE A 586 14.72 -11.54 13.56
CA ILE A 586 14.62 -12.16 14.90
C ILE A 586 14.69 -13.70 14.80
N CYS A 587 14.02 -14.29 13.82
CA CYS A 587 14.01 -15.73 13.57
C CYS A 587 15.38 -16.24 13.15
N LEU A 588 16.27 -15.42 12.60
CA LEU A 588 17.62 -15.82 12.22
C LEU A 588 18.65 -15.41 13.28
N TRP A 589 18.33 -14.43 14.12
CA TRP A 589 19.17 -13.87 15.17
C TRP A 589 18.77 -14.36 16.57
N ASN A 590 19.16 -15.58 16.93
CA ASN A 590 18.90 -16.13 18.27
C ASN A 590 20.19 -16.22 19.12
N ASP A 591 20.67 -15.06 19.57
CA ASP A 591 21.82 -14.88 20.48
C ASP A 591 23.14 -15.59 20.05
N ARG A 592 23.34 -15.77 18.74
CA ARG A 592 24.51 -16.46 18.16
C ARG A 592 24.94 -15.84 16.83
N ILE A 593 26.08 -16.30 16.32
CA ILE A 593 26.64 -15.87 15.03
C ILE A 593 25.75 -16.35 13.89
N ILE A 594 25.35 -15.44 12.99
CA ILE A 594 24.66 -15.80 11.73
C ILE A 594 25.62 -16.61 10.84
N THR A 595 25.11 -17.67 10.22
CA THR A 595 25.81 -18.49 9.22
C THR A 595 25.73 -17.86 7.83
N GLN A 596 26.51 -18.36 6.86
CA GLN A 596 26.42 -17.87 5.48
C GLN A 596 25.05 -18.15 4.85
N ASP A 597 24.47 -19.34 5.09
CA ASP A 597 23.17 -19.72 4.55
C ASP A 597 22.04 -18.84 5.11
N GLU A 598 22.05 -18.54 6.42
CA GLU A 598 21.08 -17.64 7.03
C GLU A 598 21.19 -16.21 6.46
N LEU A 599 22.41 -15.72 6.20
CA LEU A 599 22.61 -14.43 5.56
C LEU A 599 22.10 -14.41 4.11
N ASP A 600 22.33 -15.48 3.35
CA ASP A 600 21.87 -15.60 1.95
C ASP A 600 20.33 -15.68 1.89
N VAL A 601 19.68 -16.39 2.83
CA VAL A 601 18.21 -16.41 2.97
C VAL A 601 17.68 -15.00 3.27
N LEU A 602 18.30 -14.31 4.22
CA LEU A 602 17.88 -12.95 4.58
C LEU A 602 18.04 -11.99 3.39
N GLU A 603 19.17 -12.03 2.68
CA GLU A 603 19.41 -11.22 1.48
C GLU A 603 18.34 -11.46 0.40
N LEU A 604 18.04 -12.73 0.11
CA LEU A 604 17.02 -13.10 -0.86
C LEU A 604 15.60 -12.71 -0.42
N LEU A 605 15.28 -12.77 0.88
CA LEU A 605 13.99 -12.32 1.39
C LEU A 605 13.82 -10.80 1.26
N TYR A 606 14.83 -10.02 1.63
CA TYR A 606 14.85 -8.57 1.43
C TYR A 606 14.63 -8.23 -0.05
N TRP A 607 15.36 -8.89 -0.95
CA TRP A 607 15.17 -8.74 -2.38
C TRP A 607 13.74 -9.09 -2.82
N ARG A 608 13.20 -10.24 -2.38
CA ARG A 608 11.88 -10.72 -2.82
C ARG A 608 10.74 -9.82 -2.36
N LEU A 609 10.89 -9.17 -1.21
CA LEU A 609 9.93 -8.20 -0.65
C LEU A 609 10.16 -6.76 -1.14
N GLY A 610 11.09 -6.55 -2.08
CA GLY A 610 11.26 -5.27 -2.79
C GLY A 610 12.22 -4.29 -2.14
N PHE A 611 13.06 -4.73 -1.21
CA PHE A 611 14.01 -3.87 -0.49
C PHE A 611 15.44 -4.02 -1.02
N LYS A 612 16.25 -2.98 -0.80
CA LYS A 612 17.68 -3.01 -1.09
C LYS A 612 18.42 -3.83 -0.03
N THR A 613 19.40 -4.63 -0.46
CA THR A 613 20.07 -5.60 0.42
C THR A 613 21.42 -5.11 0.96
N GLU A 614 22.11 -4.20 0.27
CA GLU A 614 23.49 -3.81 0.58
C GLU A 614 23.70 -3.30 2.01
N GLU A 615 22.86 -2.34 2.45
CA GLU A 615 22.94 -1.73 3.78
C GLU A 615 22.68 -2.76 4.90
N ILE A 616 21.74 -3.68 4.68
CA ILE A 616 21.39 -4.73 5.65
C ILE A 616 22.50 -5.75 5.75
N VAL A 617 23.07 -6.20 4.62
CA VAL A 617 24.21 -7.13 4.63
C VAL A 617 25.38 -6.52 5.40
N GLU A 618 25.69 -5.24 5.19
CA GLU A 618 26.74 -4.54 5.93
C GLU A 618 26.43 -4.46 7.44
N GLN A 619 25.19 -4.09 7.80
CA GLN A 619 24.73 -4.03 9.19
C GLN A 619 24.85 -5.40 9.88
N MET A 620 24.39 -6.47 9.23
CA MET A 620 24.44 -7.82 9.78
C MET A 620 25.87 -8.31 9.96
N GLN A 621 26.77 -8.04 9.00
CA GLN A 621 28.18 -8.39 9.14
C GLN A 621 28.87 -7.63 10.28
N LYS A 622 28.52 -6.35 10.46
CA LYS A 622 29.02 -5.54 11.57
C LYS A 622 28.57 -6.09 12.91
N GLN A 623 27.28 -6.40 13.07
CA GLN A 623 26.76 -6.99 14.31
C GLN A 623 27.39 -8.36 14.62
N ASN A 624 27.54 -9.24 13.61
CA ASN A 624 28.26 -10.51 13.75
C ASN A 624 29.72 -10.34 14.19
N SER A 625 30.38 -9.24 13.80
CA SER A 625 31.75 -8.96 14.24
C SER A 625 31.84 -8.51 15.70
N LEU A 626 30.78 -7.89 16.24
CA LEU A 626 30.73 -7.37 17.60
C LEU A 626 30.41 -8.43 18.65
N MET A 627 29.72 -9.52 18.29
CA MET A 627 29.48 -10.67 19.17
C MET A 627 30.72 -11.55 19.39
N ILE A 628 31.81 -11.29 18.68
CA ILE A 628 33.10 -11.96 18.86
C ILE A 628 33.93 -11.10 19.83
N VAL A 629 33.58 -11.14 21.12
CA VAL A 629 34.39 -10.62 22.22
C VAL A 629 34.51 -11.68 23.29
#